data_AF-A0A530LZG3-F1
#
_entry.id   AF-A0A530LZG3-F1
#
_cell.length_a   1.000
_cell.length_b   1.000
_cell.length_c   1.000
_cell.angle_alpha   90.00
_cell.angle_beta   90.00
_cell.angle_gamma   90.00
#
_symmetry.space_group_name_H-M   'P 1'
#
loop_
_entity.id
_entity.type
_entity.pdbx_description
1 polymer ?
#
loop_
_entity_poly.entity_id
_entity_poly.type
_entity_poly.pdbx_seq_one_letter_code
_entity_poly.pdbx_strand_id
1 'polypeptide(L)'
;LGQPMTSCKANVVRTGDKIDVTVTWPDGGTRIISFKAGKPAGADAPGEFRFTREGSLNIVRIGASERFEITDQLAELGNKAVGQ
;
A
#
# COMPACT_ATOMS: atom_id res chain seq x y z
N LEU A 1 -16.20 -11.91 7.76
CA LEU A 1 -15.74 -12.55 6.51
C LEU A 1 -14.56 -11.74 5.97
N GLY A 2 -13.33 -12.18 6.25
CA GLY A 2 -12.15 -11.67 5.56
C GLY A 2 -12.05 -12.40 4.25
N GLN A 3 -12.50 -11.77 3.16
CA GLN A 3 -12.34 -12.35 1.83
C GLN A 3 -10.84 -12.61 1.61
N PRO A 4 -10.46 -13.79 1.09
CA PRO A 4 -9.07 -14.05 0.72
C PRO A 4 -8.65 -12.90 -0.19
N MET A 5 -7.55 -12.24 0.14
CA MET A 5 -7.05 -11.08 -0.60
C MET A 5 -6.99 -11.47 -2.07
N THR A 6 -8.01 -11.07 -2.83
CA THR A 6 -7.97 -11.20 -4.28
C THR A 6 -6.76 -10.38 -4.68
N SER A 7 -5.80 -10.99 -5.36
CA SER A 7 -4.54 -10.34 -5.70
C SER A 7 -4.84 -9.02 -6.41
N CYS A 8 -4.74 -7.91 -5.69
CA CYS A 8 -4.93 -6.58 -6.25
C CYS A 8 -3.71 -6.27 -7.11
N LYS A 9 -3.91 -5.58 -8.24
CA LYS A 9 -2.77 -5.10 -9.02
C LYS A 9 -2.16 -3.93 -8.27
N ALA A 10 -0.84 -3.96 -8.04
CA ALA A 10 -0.11 -2.85 -7.45
C ALA A 10 0.80 -2.21 -8.51
N ASN A 11 0.76 -0.88 -8.61
CA ASN A 11 1.71 -0.09 -9.37
C ASN A 11 2.46 0.82 -8.40
N VAL A 12 3.74 1.06 -8.66
CA VAL A 12 4.58 1.88 -7.77
C VAL A 12 5.23 3.00 -8.56
N VAL A 13 5.09 4.23 -8.06
CA VAL A 13 5.71 5.42 -8.63
C VAL A 13 6.64 6.03 -7.58
N ARG A 14 7.91 6.21 -7.93
CA ARG A 14 8.91 6.81 -7.04
C ARG A 14 9.27 8.21 -7.51
N THR A 15 9.17 9.18 -6.60
CA THR A 15 9.59 10.58 -6.81
C THR A 15 10.47 11.01 -5.64
N GLY A 16 11.80 10.99 -5.83
CA GLY A 16 12.76 11.28 -4.76
C GLY A 16 12.68 10.25 -3.62
N ASP A 17 12.36 10.72 -2.41
CA ASP A 17 12.13 9.92 -1.20
C ASP A 17 10.66 9.52 -0.99
N LYS A 18 9.75 9.99 -1.88
CA LYS A 18 8.35 9.63 -1.90
C LYS A 18 8.12 8.42 -2.81
N ILE A 19 7.31 7.48 -2.34
CA ILE A 19 6.84 6.34 -3.13
C ILE A 19 5.31 6.30 -3.03
N ASP A 20 4.62 6.33 -4.17
CA ASP A 20 3.17 6.17 -4.24
C ASP A 20 2.85 4.74 -4.73
N VAL A 21 2.18 3.97 -3.88
CA VAL A 21 1.69 2.63 -4.20
C VAL A 21 0.22 2.73 -4.59
N THR A 22 -0.08 2.49 -5.86
CA THR A 22 -1.45 2.43 -6.37
C THR A 22 -1.93 0.99 -6.36
N VAL A 23 -2.93 0.70 -5.53
CA VAL A 23 -3.65 -0.57 -5.47
C VAL A 23 -4.89 -0.46 -6.35
N THR A 24 -5.09 -1.41 -7.26
CA THR A 24 -6.28 -1.49 -8.13
C THR A 24 -7.04 -2.77 -7.79
N TRP A 25 -8.29 -2.62 -7.37
CA TRP A 25 -9.20 -3.74 -7.09
C TRP A 25 -9.76 -4.33 -8.39
N PRO A 26 -10.25 -5.58 -8.38
CA PRO A 26 -10.86 -6.20 -9.55
C PRO A 26 -12.10 -5.47 -10.09
N ASP A 27 -12.81 -4.72 -9.24
CA ASP A 27 -13.97 -3.91 -9.61
C ASP A 27 -13.60 -2.59 -10.30
N GLY A 28 -12.29 -2.31 -10.44
CA GLY A 28 -11.77 -1.12 -11.10
C GLY A 28 -11.54 0.07 -10.18
N GLY A 29 -11.89 -0.01 -8.89
CA GLY A 29 -11.54 1.04 -7.95
C GLY A 29 -10.02 1.09 -7.69
N THR A 30 -9.56 2.23 -7.20
CA THR A 30 -8.14 2.43 -6.85
C THR A 30 -7.94 3.05 -5.48
N ARG A 31 -6.79 2.76 -4.87
CA ARG A 31 -6.25 3.43 -3.69
C ARG A 31 -4.80 3.80 -3.93
N ILE A 32 -4.42 5.03 -3.65
CA ILE A 32 -3.03 5.47 -3.59
C ILE A 32 -2.63 5.55 -2.13
N ILE A 33 -1.55 4.85 -1.76
CA ILE A 33 -0.92 4.93 -0.44
C ILE A 33 0.46 5.52 -0.64
N SER A 34 0.69 6.69 -0.05
CA SER A 34 1.96 7.39 -0.11
C SER A 34 2.88 6.91 1.00
N PHE A 35 4.13 6.68 0.65
CA PHE A 35 5.23 6.38 1.53
C PHE A 35 6.26 7.50 1.45
N LYS A 36 6.90 7.80 2.58
CA LYS A 36 8.04 8.72 2.65
C LYS A 36 9.12 8.08 3.51
N ALA A 37 10.34 8.00 2.98
CA ALA A 37 11.47 7.36 3.66
C ALA A 37 11.14 5.95 4.20
N GLY A 38 10.48 5.13 3.38
CA GLY A 38 10.12 3.75 3.72
C GLY A 38 8.91 3.58 4.66
N LYS A 39 8.23 4.66 5.04
CA LYS A 39 7.10 4.61 6.00
C LYS A 39 5.79 5.09 5.37
N PRO A 40 4.64 4.49 5.72
CA PRO A 40 3.33 5.01 5.31
C PRO A 40 3.15 6.46 5.79
N ALA A 41 2.77 7.34 4.87
CA ALA A 41 2.64 8.78 5.10
C ALA A 41 1.22 9.31 4.84
N GLY A 42 0.41 8.61 4.04
CA GLY A 42 -0.98 8.98 3.81
C GLY A 42 -1.63 8.18 2.68
N ALA A 43 -2.87 8.55 2.34
CA ALA A 43 -3.61 7.96 1.23
C ALA A 43 -4.55 8.96 0.55
N ASP A 44 -4.97 8.66 -0.67
CA ASP A 44 -5.96 9.44 -1.46
C ASP A 44 -7.42 9.15 -1.03
N ALA A 45 -7.64 9.06 0.28
CA ALA A 45 -8.93 8.71 0.87
C ALA A 45 -9.25 9.61 2.07
N PRO A 46 -10.49 10.05 2.22
CA PRO A 46 -10.93 10.66 3.47
C PRO A 46 -11.00 9.59 4.56
N GLY A 47 -10.61 9.95 5.78
CA GLY A 47 -10.69 9.07 6.94
C GLY A 47 -9.41 9.06 7.75
N GLU A 48 -9.49 8.41 8.90
CA GLU A 48 -8.34 8.26 9.77
C GLU A 48 -7.31 7.31 9.14
N PHE A 49 -6.07 7.77 9.05
CA PHE A 49 -4.95 7.00 8.54
C PHE A 49 -4.12 6.48 9.71
N ARG A 50 -4.10 5.16 9.90
CA ARG A 50 -3.30 4.48 10.92
C ARG A 50 -2.43 3.43 10.28
N PHE A 51 -1.26 3.19 10.84
CA PHE A 51 -0.43 2.09 10.39
C PHE A 51 0.32 1.45 11.56
N THR A 52 0.59 0.16 11.41
CA THR A 52 1.52 -0.60 12.24
C THR A 52 2.50 -1.35 11.34
N ARG A 53 3.63 -1.76 11.88
CA ARG A 53 4.61 -2.58 11.16
C ARG A 53 4.79 -3.90 11.88
N GLU A 54 4.73 -5.00 11.14
CA GLU A 54 4.98 -6.35 11.64
C GLU A 54 6.05 -6.99 10.76
N GLY A 55 7.28 -7.11 11.28
CA GLY A 55 8.43 -7.54 10.49
C GLY A 55 8.67 -6.62 9.29
N SER A 56 8.59 -7.17 8.08
CA SER A 56 8.74 -6.45 6.81
C SER A 56 7.43 -6.00 6.17
N LEU A 57 6.31 -6.06 6.93
CA LEU A 57 4.98 -5.73 6.45
C LEU A 57 4.47 -4.45 7.10
N ASN A 58 4.05 -3.49 6.27
CA ASN A 58 3.33 -2.30 6.68
C ASN A 58 1.83 -2.60 6.61
N ILE A 59 1.16 -2.59 7.75
CA ILE A 59 -0.28 -2.77 7.87
C ILE A 59 -0.90 -1.37 7.96
N VAL A 60 -1.49 -0.91 6.86
CA VAL A 60 -2.14 0.39 6.75
C VAL A 60 -3.65 0.21 6.91
N ARG A 61 -4.28 1.06 7.72
CA ARG A 61 -5.73 1.12 7.92
C ARG A 61 -6.24 2.51 7.58
N ILE A 62 -7.32 2.56 6.82
CA ILE A 62 -7.96 3.79 6.39
C ILE A 62 -9.44 3.71 6.74
N GLY A 63 -9.89 4.66 7.57
CA GLY A 63 -11.25 4.66 8.09
C GLY A 63 -11.57 3.36 8.85
N ALA A 64 -12.82 2.92 8.77
CA ALA A 64 -13.31 1.78 9.55
C ALA A 64 -13.01 0.41 8.93
N SER A 65 -12.77 0.35 7.61
CA SER A 65 -12.92 -0.91 6.86
C SER A 65 -11.73 -1.25 5.97
N GLU A 66 -10.95 -0.27 5.53
CA GLU A 66 -9.86 -0.55 4.62
C GLU A 66 -8.61 -0.99 5.37
N ARG A 67 -8.00 -2.07 4.88
CA ARG A 67 -6.74 -2.61 5.38
C ARG A 67 -5.87 -3.00 4.20
N PHE A 68 -4.62 -2.54 4.20
CA PHE A 68 -3.63 -2.86 3.20
C PHE A 68 -2.38 -3.41 3.87
N GLU A 69 -1.79 -4.40 3.23
CA GLU A 69 -0.57 -5.06 3.66
C GLU A 69 0.49 -4.82 2.58
N ILE A 70 1.45 -3.94 2.88
CA ILE A 70 2.45 -3.49 1.91
C ILE A 70 3.84 -3.86 2.41
N THR A 71 4.56 -4.66 1.65
CA THR A 71 5.91 -5.08 2.02
C THR A 71 6.89 -3.91 1.92
N ASP A 72 7.94 -3.95 2.74
CA ASP A 72 9.02 -2.96 2.68
C ASP A 72 9.66 -2.90 1.29
N GLN A 73 9.68 -4.01 0.55
CA GLN A 73 10.13 -4.04 -0.85
C GLN A 73 9.36 -3.06 -1.73
N LEU A 74 8.04 -2.94 -1.57
CA LEU A 74 7.25 -1.93 -2.30
C LEU A 74 7.47 -0.53 -1.71
N ALA A 75 7.58 -0.43 -0.37
CA ALA A 75 7.73 0.84 0.34
C ALA A 75 9.11 1.50 0.20
N GLU A 76 10.15 0.75 -0.16
CA GLU A 76 11.55 1.21 -0.20
C GLU A 76 12.18 1.14 -1.59
N LEU A 77 11.85 0.12 -2.39
CA LEU A 77 12.59 -0.17 -3.62
C LEU A 77 11.90 0.32 -4.89
N GLY A 78 10.60 0.64 -4.87
CA GLY A 78 9.92 1.28 -6.00
C GLY A 78 9.74 0.43 -7.26
N ASN A 79 10.53 -0.61 -7.48
CA ASN A 79 10.28 -1.68 -8.45
C ASN A 79 11.25 -2.85 -8.23
N LYS A 80 10.76 -3.96 -7.68
CA LYS A 80 11.11 -5.31 -8.12
C LYS A 80 9.88 -6.18 -7.88
N ALA A 81 9.03 -6.36 -8.89
CA ALA A 81 8.26 -7.58 -8.97
C ALA A 81 9.27 -8.72 -9.17
N VAL A 82 9.49 -9.54 -8.14
CA VAL A 82 10.17 -10.83 -8.33
C VAL A 82 9.08 -11.78 -8.80
N GLY A 83 8.97 -11.90 -10.13
CA GLY A 83 8.48 -13.12 -10.74
C GLY A 83 9.46 -14.25 -10.44
N GLN A 84 8.89 -15.43 -10.23
CA GLN A 84 9.47 -16.71 -9.87
C GLN A 84 10.91 -16.97 -10.34
#